data_AF-A0A453JSM5-F1
#
_entry.id   AF-A0A453JSM5-F1
#
_cell.length_a   1.000
_cell.length_b   1.000
_cell.length_c   1.000
_cell.angle_alpha   90.00
_cell.angle_beta   90.00
_cell.angle_gamma   90.00
#
_symmetry.space_group_name_H-M   'P 1'
#
loop_
_entity.id
_entity.type
_entity.pdbx_description
1 polymer ?
#
loop_
_entity_poly.entity_id
_entity_poly.type
_entity_poly.pdbx_seq_one_letter_code
_entity_poly.pdbx_strand_id
1 'polypeptide(L)'
;LPLVLHARHIKDDVHLTSGRMQNWYCYAKTVAEQAAWELAKERKLDLVVINPSLVLGPLLQTAVNASTWHIAKYLDGSVQTYANAAQAYVHVQDVADAHTRAYETPDAHGRYLCAGRTLHRGEVCRILAKFFPEYPVPTRCKEGTREMKKGCRFSSRRIMELGVGITPASQCLYDTVTSLQDKGILPRRHADMS
;
A
#
# COMPACT_ATOMS: atom_id res chain seq x y z
N LEU A 1 4.55 2.45 4.06
CA LEU A 1 4.66 3.69 4.84
C LEU A 1 5.69 3.55 5.97
N PRO A 2 6.97 3.71 5.62
CA PRO A 2 7.89 4.49 6.45
C PRO A 2 8.08 5.93 5.94
N LEU A 3 7.39 6.33 4.88
CA LEU A 3 7.93 7.36 3.98
C LEU A 3 7.23 8.73 3.99
N VAL A 4 6.22 8.96 4.84
CA VAL A 4 5.58 10.29 4.93
C VAL A 4 6.04 11.09 6.17
N LEU A 5 6.70 10.44 7.15
CA LEU A 5 7.10 11.10 8.39
C LEU A 5 8.51 11.73 8.37
N HIS A 6 9.31 11.53 7.31
CA HIS A 6 10.65 12.10 7.19
C HIS A 6 10.75 13.29 6.21
N ALA A 7 9.63 13.85 5.77
CA ALA A 7 9.62 14.94 4.78
C ALA A 7 10.21 16.28 5.28
N ARG A 8 10.70 16.38 6.53
CA ARG A 8 11.37 17.59 7.03
C ARG A 8 12.82 17.76 6.56
N HIS A 9 13.45 16.74 5.98
CA HIS A 9 14.86 16.79 5.55
C HIS A 9 15.08 16.58 4.04
N ILE A 10 14.02 16.57 3.22
CA ILE A 10 14.17 16.32 1.77
C ILE A 10 14.40 17.61 0.97
N LYS A 11 14.45 18.77 1.63
CA LYS A 11 14.66 20.05 0.93
C LYS A 11 16.12 20.29 0.50
N ASP A 12 17.11 19.65 1.13
CA ASP A 12 18.50 20.12 1.01
C ASP A 12 19.49 19.13 0.34
N ASP A 13 19.10 17.90 0.01
CA ASP A 13 20.03 16.90 -0.56
C ASP A 13 19.64 16.43 -1.97
N VAL A 14 19.62 17.35 -2.93
CA VAL A 14 19.84 17.00 -4.34
C VAL A 14 21.34 17.07 -4.63
N HIS A 15 22.12 16.20 -3.96
CA HIS A 15 23.48 15.88 -4.39
C HIS A 15 23.50 14.43 -4.88
N LEU A 16 23.72 14.30 -6.19
CA LEU A 16 23.91 13.05 -6.93
C LEU A 16 25.12 12.31 -6.36
N THR A 17 24.87 11.33 -5.48
CA THR A 17 25.88 10.33 -5.11
C THR A 17 25.33 8.94 -5.38
N SER A 18 26.02 8.25 -6.29
CA SER A 18 25.80 6.86 -6.71
C SER A 18 25.76 5.91 -5.50
N GLY A 19 24.60 5.35 -5.17
CA GLY A 19 24.50 4.26 -4.20
C GLY A 19 23.22 4.15 -3.37
N ARG A 20 22.36 5.17 -3.34
CA ARG A 20 21.03 5.07 -2.68
C ARG A 20 19.94 4.96 -3.75
N MET A 21 19.11 3.91 -3.70
CA MET A 21 17.90 3.85 -4.52
C MET A 21 17.04 5.08 -4.20
N GLN A 22 16.95 5.97 -5.17
CA GLN A 22 16.28 7.25 -4.98
C GLN A 22 14.77 7.03 -5.10
N ASN A 23 14.04 7.34 -4.02
CA ASN A 23 12.61 7.14 -3.97
C ASN A 23 11.87 8.31 -4.64
N TRP A 24 12.07 8.46 -5.95
CA TRP A 24 11.52 9.54 -6.75
C TRP A 24 10.00 9.60 -6.71
N TYR A 25 9.33 8.45 -6.58
CA TYR A 25 7.87 8.40 -6.41
C TYR A 25 7.43 9.11 -5.12
N CYS A 26 8.04 8.79 -3.97
CA CYS A 26 7.71 9.46 -2.71
C CYS A 26 8.09 10.94 -2.74
N TYR A 27 9.23 11.29 -3.35
CA TYR A 27 9.62 12.69 -3.55
C TYR A 27 8.56 13.45 -4.35
N ALA A 28 8.22 12.96 -5.55
CA ALA A 28 7.25 13.60 -6.44
C ALA A 28 5.88 13.75 -5.77
N LYS A 29 5.39 12.71 -5.08
CA LYS A 29 4.12 12.79 -4.34
C LYS A 29 4.16 13.80 -3.19
N THR A 30 5.29 13.92 -2.49
CA THR A 30 5.45 14.89 -1.40
C THR A 30 5.45 16.32 -1.93
N VAL A 31 6.25 16.60 -2.97
CA VAL A 31 6.33 17.94 -3.56
C VAL A 31 5.02 18.32 -4.25
N ALA A 32 4.35 17.39 -4.92
CA ALA A 32 3.05 17.64 -5.54
C ALA A 32 1.97 17.99 -4.50
N GLU A 33 1.92 17.30 -3.35
CA GLU A 33 0.98 17.63 -2.27
C GLU A 33 1.27 19.03 -1.70
N GLN A 34 2.55 19.38 -1.48
CA GLN A 34 2.95 20.72 -1.03
C GLN A 34 2.50 21.80 -2.03
N ALA A 35 2.76 21.59 -3.32
CA ALA A 35 2.33 22.51 -4.37
C ALA A 35 0.80 22.67 -4.45
N ALA A 36 0.06 21.58 -4.25
CA ALA A 36 -1.41 21.62 -4.19
C ALA A 36 -1.91 22.47 -3.02
N TRP A 37 -1.29 22.38 -1.83
CA TRP A 37 -1.62 23.21 -0.68
C TRP A 37 -1.34 24.70 -0.91
N GLU A 38 -0.19 25.05 -1.49
CA GLU A 38 0.13 26.44 -1.81
C GLU A 38 -0.87 27.00 -2.83
N LEU A 39 -1.17 26.26 -3.90
CA LEU A 39 -2.13 26.68 -4.91
C LEU A 39 -3.56 26.82 -4.33
N ALA A 40 -3.98 25.90 -3.48
CA ALA A 40 -5.29 25.96 -2.83
C ALA A 40 -5.40 27.22 -1.94
N LYS A 41 -4.35 27.54 -1.19
CA LYS A 41 -4.27 28.77 -0.39
C LYS A 41 -4.32 30.03 -1.26
N GLU A 42 -3.52 30.08 -2.32
CA GLU A 42 -3.49 31.23 -3.25
C GLU A 42 -4.84 31.45 -3.95
N ARG A 43 -5.51 30.37 -4.35
CA ARG A 43 -6.76 30.41 -5.11
C ARG A 43 -8.01 30.34 -4.24
N LYS A 44 -7.85 30.29 -2.91
CA LYS A 44 -8.93 30.14 -1.93
C LYS A 44 -9.83 28.92 -2.23
N LEU A 45 -9.20 27.81 -2.62
CA LEU A 45 -9.88 26.54 -2.82
C LEU A 45 -9.96 25.78 -1.50
N ASP A 46 -11.09 25.14 -1.25
CA ASP A 46 -11.18 24.13 -0.20
C ASP A 46 -10.47 22.85 -0.65
N LEU A 47 -9.53 22.38 0.15
CA LEU A 47 -8.69 21.24 -0.18
C LEU A 47 -8.68 20.25 0.98
N VAL A 48 -9.01 19.00 0.64
CA VAL A 48 -8.83 17.82 1.49
C VAL A 48 -7.92 16.83 0.77
N VAL A 49 -6.98 16.24 1.51
CA VAL A 49 -6.03 15.26 0.98
C VAL A 49 -6.22 13.92 1.67
N ILE A 50 -6.48 12.87 0.89
CA ILE A 50 -6.43 11.48 1.33
C ILE A 50 -5.04 10.90 1.02
N ASN A 51 -4.33 10.45 2.05
CA ASN A 51 -3.04 9.78 1.94
C ASN A 51 -3.22 8.27 2.17
N PRO A 52 -3.45 7.45 1.12
CA PRO A 52 -3.59 6.01 1.29
C PRO A 52 -2.24 5.33 1.53
N SER A 53 -2.30 4.17 2.20
CA SER A 53 -1.18 3.22 2.26
C SER A 53 -1.07 2.37 0.99
N LEU A 54 -0.45 1.18 1.03
CA LEU A 54 -0.41 0.35 -0.19
C LEU A 54 -1.83 -0.17 -0.47
N VAL A 55 -2.42 0.30 -1.57
CA VAL A 55 -3.80 -0.02 -1.94
C VAL A 55 -3.87 -1.39 -2.59
N LEU A 56 -4.71 -2.26 -2.05
CA LEU A 56 -4.97 -3.62 -2.50
C LEU A 56 -6.48 -3.88 -2.57
N GLY A 57 -6.90 -4.89 -3.30
CA GLY A 57 -8.29 -5.28 -3.48
C GLY A 57 -8.59 -5.64 -4.94
N PRO A 58 -9.87 -5.82 -5.29
CA PRO A 58 -10.26 -6.18 -6.65
C PRO A 58 -9.87 -5.14 -7.68
N LEU A 59 -9.44 -5.59 -8.85
CA LEU A 59 -9.09 -4.73 -9.97
C LEU A 59 -10.33 -4.53 -10.84
N LEU A 60 -10.68 -3.27 -11.12
CA LEU A 60 -11.67 -2.97 -12.16
C LEU A 60 -11.01 -2.95 -13.54
N GLN A 61 -9.83 -2.33 -13.63
CA GLN A 61 -9.04 -2.28 -14.86
C GLN A 61 -8.50 -3.66 -15.27
N THR A 62 -8.11 -3.79 -16.54
CA THR A 62 -7.50 -5.02 -17.08
C THR A 62 -6.02 -5.15 -16.72
N ALA A 63 -5.29 -4.03 -16.66
CA ALA A 63 -3.85 -4.03 -16.40
C ALA A 63 -3.49 -4.13 -14.91
N VAL A 64 -2.41 -4.84 -14.62
CA VAL A 64 -1.81 -4.90 -13.28
C VAL A 64 -1.13 -3.56 -12.97
N ASN A 65 -1.53 -2.93 -11.87
CA ASN A 65 -0.87 -1.72 -11.37
C ASN A 65 0.28 -2.07 -10.41
N ALA A 66 1.11 -1.09 -10.06
CA ALA A 66 2.31 -1.30 -9.25
C ALA A 66 2.04 -1.93 -7.87
N SER A 67 0.93 -1.57 -7.20
CA SER A 67 0.61 -2.13 -5.87
C SER A 67 0.14 -3.57 -5.96
N THR A 68 -0.63 -3.91 -6.99
CA THR A 68 -1.08 -5.28 -7.26
C THR A 68 0.10 -6.16 -7.66
N TRP A 69 1.00 -5.67 -8.52
CA TRP A 69 2.21 -6.39 -8.91
C TRP A 69 3.09 -6.74 -7.69
N HIS A 70 3.13 -5.86 -6.69
CA HIS A 70 3.83 -6.14 -5.43
C HIS A 70 3.29 -7.38 -4.70
N ILE A 71 2.03 -7.77 -4.92
CA ILE A 71 1.46 -9.03 -4.42
C ILE A 71 1.63 -10.17 -5.41
N ALA A 72 1.31 -9.95 -6.70
CA ALA A 72 1.37 -10.98 -7.75
C ALA A 72 2.74 -11.68 -7.84
N LYS A 73 3.83 -10.93 -7.67
CA LYS A 73 5.20 -11.48 -7.72
C LYS A 73 5.48 -12.60 -6.70
N TYR A 74 4.73 -12.64 -5.60
CA TYR A 74 4.85 -13.68 -4.58
C TYR A 74 4.10 -14.97 -4.97
N LEU A 75 3.24 -14.92 -5.98
CA LEU A 75 2.35 -16.01 -6.39
C LEU A 75 2.75 -16.59 -7.75
N ASP A 76 3.37 -15.80 -8.63
CA ASP A 76 3.79 -16.24 -9.96
C ASP A 76 5.19 -16.93 -9.98
N GLY A 77 5.89 -16.94 -8.84
CA GLY A 77 7.25 -17.49 -8.73
C GLY A 77 8.37 -16.54 -9.16
N SER A 78 8.05 -15.30 -9.52
CA SER A 78 9.02 -14.26 -9.93
C SER A 78 10.02 -13.91 -8.83
N VAL A 79 9.65 -14.10 -7.55
CA VAL A 79 10.57 -13.96 -6.42
C VAL A 79 10.64 -15.24 -5.60
N GLN A 80 11.84 -15.58 -5.15
CA GLN A 80 12.12 -16.78 -4.33
C GLN A 80 12.31 -16.43 -2.84
N THR A 81 12.38 -15.15 -2.51
CA THR A 81 12.56 -14.64 -1.14
C THR A 81 11.73 -13.37 -0.93
N TYR A 82 11.39 -13.08 0.32
CA TYR A 82 10.80 -11.80 0.71
C TYR A 82 11.83 -10.89 1.39
N ALA A 83 11.66 -9.57 1.26
CA ALA A 83 12.54 -8.59 1.91
C ALA A 83 12.20 -8.42 3.41
N ASN A 84 13.19 -8.05 4.23
CA ASN A 84 12.96 -7.69 5.63
C ASN A 84 12.40 -6.25 5.69
N ALA A 85 11.09 -6.12 5.48
CA ALA A 85 10.41 -4.83 5.39
C ALA A 85 8.96 -4.92 5.87
N ALA A 86 8.44 -3.81 6.39
CA ALA A 86 7.07 -3.70 6.84
C ALA A 86 6.34 -2.55 6.15
N GLN A 87 5.06 -2.76 5.84
CA GLN A 87 4.21 -1.76 5.20
C GLN A 87 2.75 -1.91 5.61
N ALA A 88 2.05 -0.79 5.72
CA ALA A 88 0.60 -0.73 5.85
C ALA A 88 -0.10 -0.98 4.51
N TYR A 89 -1.23 -1.67 4.60
CA TYR A 89 -2.10 -1.98 3.48
C TYR A 89 -3.49 -1.43 3.75
N VAL A 90 -4.20 -1.03 2.70
CA VAL A 90 -5.57 -0.53 2.78
C VAL A 90 -6.37 -1.09 1.61
N HIS A 91 -7.66 -1.35 1.83
CA HIS A 91 -8.52 -1.86 0.78
C HIS A 91 -8.91 -0.75 -0.20
N VAL A 92 -9.03 -1.09 -1.48
CA VAL A 92 -9.37 -0.12 -2.54
C VAL A 92 -10.76 0.50 -2.33
N GLN A 93 -11.70 -0.26 -1.79
CA GLN A 93 -13.04 0.25 -1.48
C GLN A 93 -13.00 1.23 -0.29
N ASP A 94 -12.22 0.95 0.75
CA ASP A 94 -12.03 1.89 1.87
C ASP A 94 -11.43 3.22 1.39
N VAL A 95 -10.52 3.17 0.41
CA VAL A 95 -9.95 4.37 -0.20
C VAL A 95 -10.99 5.13 -1.01
N ALA A 96 -11.82 4.44 -1.81
CA ALA A 96 -12.89 5.09 -2.57
C ALA A 96 -13.95 5.72 -1.65
N ASP A 97 -14.34 5.01 -0.59
CA ASP A 97 -15.25 5.50 0.45
C ASP A 97 -14.65 6.71 1.18
N ALA A 98 -13.36 6.68 1.50
CA ALA A 98 -12.65 7.81 2.09
C ALA A 98 -12.69 9.08 1.24
N HIS A 99 -12.52 8.97 -0.08
CA HIS A 99 -12.62 10.12 -0.96
C HIS A 99 -14.05 10.66 -1.01
N THR A 100 -15.04 9.77 -1.13
CA THR A 100 -16.47 10.13 -1.17
C THR A 100 -16.89 10.86 0.10
N ARG A 101 -16.62 10.27 1.27
CA ARG A 101 -16.97 10.85 2.56
C ARG A 101 -16.25 12.17 2.85
N ALA A 102 -14.98 12.27 2.49
CA ALA A 102 -14.24 13.52 2.66
C ALA A 102 -14.77 14.64 1.76
N TYR A 103 -15.28 14.31 0.58
CA TYR A 103 -15.93 15.28 -0.29
C TYR A 103 -17.33 15.69 0.22
N GLU A 104 -18.11 14.74 0.72
CA GLU A 104 -19.49 14.98 1.16
C GLU A 104 -19.61 15.58 2.56
N THR A 105 -18.57 15.47 3.40
CA THR A 105 -18.57 16.00 4.76
C THR A 105 -18.13 17.47 4.77
N PRO A 106 -19.01 18.44 5.07
CA PRO A 106 -18.65 19.88 4.98
C PRO A 106 -17.50 20.30 5.91
N ASP A 107 -17.34 19.61 7.04
CA ASP A 107 -16.29 19.91 8.03
C ASP A 107 -14.98 19.14 7.77
N ALA A 108 -14.90 18.33 6.70
CA ALA A 108 -13.67 17.61 6.37
C ALA A 108 -12.58 18.59 5.94
N HIS A 109 -11.40 18.48 6.55
CA HIS A 109 -10.31 19.43 6.30
C HIS A 109 -8.93 18.81 6.50
N GLY A 110 -7.95 19.36 5.79
CA GLY A 110 -6.56 18.98 5.94
C GLY A 110 -6.27 17.59 5.34
N ARG A 111 -5.52 16.78 6.09
CA ARG A 111 -4.96 15.51 5.60
C ARG A 111 -5.50 14.30 6.36
N TYR A 112 -5.91 13.26 5.66
CA TYR A 112 -6.42 12.02 6.22
C TYR A 112 -5.55 10.83 5.81
N LEU A 113 -4.97 10.14 6.80
CA LEU A 113 -4.26 8.90 6.55
C LEU A 113 -5.27 7.75 6.39
N CYS A 114 -5.31 7.14 5.21
CA CYS A 114 -6.15 5.98 4.91
C CYS A 114 -5.28 4.72 4.89
N ALA A 115 -5.11 4.10 6.05
CA ALA A 115 -4.20 2.98 6.24
C ALA A 115 -4.78 1.92 7.17
N GLY A 116 -4.69 0.64 6.79
CA GLY A 116 -4.97 -0.49 7.67
C GLY A 116 -3.72 -0.93 8.43
N ARG A 117 -3.67 -2.20 8.85
CA ARG A 117 -2.57 -2.73 9.66
C ARG A 117 -1.24 -2.75 8.89
N THR A 118 -0.14 -2.51 9.60
CA THR A 118 1.20 -2.81 9.06
C THR A 118 1.51 -4.29 9.18
N LEU A 119 1.97 -4.90 8.09
CA LEU A 119 2.48 -6.27 8.07
C LEU A 119 3.94 -6.30 7.63
N HIS A 120 4.73 -7.14 8.28
CA HIS A 120 6.03 -7.57 7.75
C HIS A 120 5.83 -8.41 6.47
N ARG A 121 6.77 -8.39 5.51
CA ARG A 121 6.64 -9.21 4.29
C ARG A 121 6.47 -10.70 4.57
N GLY A 122 7.16 -11.23 5.58
CA GLY A 122 6.97 -12.61 6.03
C GLY A 122 5.55 -12.90 6.53
N GLU A 123 4.85 -11.94 7.15
CA GLU A 123 3.43 -12.10 7.49
C GLU A 123 2.56 -12.13 6.24
N VAL A 124 2.84 -11.28 5.25
CA VAL A 124 2.13 -11.26 3.97
C VAL A 124 2.26 -12.61 3.27
N CYS A 125 3.49 -13.14 3.14
CA CYS A 125 3.73 -14.45 2.54
C CYS A 125 3.02 -15.57 3.31
N ARG A 126 3.00 -15.53 4.65
CA ARG A 126 2.24 -16.51 5.46
C ARG A 126 0.74 -16.44 5.23
N ILE A 127 0.17 -15.25 5.11
CA ILE A 127 -1.27 -15.09 4.80
C ILE A 127 -1.57 -15.61 3.39
N LEU A 128 -0.75 -15.25 2.40
CA LEU A 128 -0.90 -15.72 1.02
C LEU A 128 -0.81 -17.25 0.92
N ALA A 129 0.21 -17.86 1.53
CA ALA A 129 0.38 -19.32 1.54
C ALA A 129 -0.76 -20.05 2.26
N LYS A 130 -1.39 -19.42 3.25
CA LYS A 130 -2.56 -19.98 3.95
C LYS A 130 -3.80 -19.98 3.06
N PHE A 131 -4.06 -18.88 2.35
CA PHE A 131 -5.24 -18.77 1.49
C PHE A 131 -5.09 -19.48 0.15
N PHE A 132 -3.86 -19.52 -0.38
CA PHE A 132 -3.56 -20.02 -1.71
C PHE A 132 -2.33 -20.96 -1.69
N PRO A 133 -2.45 -22.14 -1.05
CA PRO A 133 -1.34 -23.09 -0.92
C PRO A 133 -0.83 -23.64 -2.26
N GLU A 134 -1.59 -23.48 -3.35
CA GLU A 134 -1.26 -23.91 -4.70
C GLU A 134 -0.16 -23.09 -5.40
N TYR A 135 0.19 -21.91 -4.85
CA TYR A 135 1.23 -21.04 -5.40
C TYR A 135 2.57 -21.20 -4.68
N PRO A 136 3.71 -20.97 -5.38
CA PRO A 136 5.05 -21.08 -4.84
C PRO A 136 5.43 -19.85 -3.99
N VAL A 137 4.68 -19.59 -2.92
CA VAL A 137 4.88 -18.40 -2.08
C VAL A 137 6.19 -18.52 -1.29
N PRO A 138 7.08 -17.50 -1.32
CA PRO A 138 8.35 -17.55 -0.60
C PRO A 138 8.22 -17.71 0.91
N THR A 139 9.01 -18.61 1.48
CA THR A 139 9.08 -18.85 2.93
C THR A 139 10.33 -18.24 3.59
N ARG A 140 11.31 -17.79 2.79
CA ARG A 140 12.60 -17.30 3.27
C ARG A 140 12.78 -15.79 3.13
N CYS A 141 13.37 -15.18 4.15
CA CYS A 141 13.80 -13.78 4.13
C CYS A 141 15.12 -13.63 3.38
N LYS A 142 15.22 -12.64 2.48
CA LYS A 142 16.45 -12.32 1.72
C LYS A 142 17.62 -11.94 2.63
N GLU A 143 17.33 -11.28 3.76
CA GLU A 143 18.33 -10.75 4.69
C GLU A 143 18.67 -11.71 5.85
N GLY A 144 18.21 -12.98 5.77
CA GLY A 144 18.47 -14.01 6.77
C GLY A 144 17.75 -13.78 8.10
N THR A 145 18.44 -14.07 9.22
CA THR A 145 17.92 -14.04 10.61
C THR A 145 18.08 -12.68 11.30
N ARG A 146 18.33 -11.61 10.54
CA ARG A 146 18.38 -10.24 11.09
C ARG A 146 17.07 -9.89 11.80
N GLU A 147 17.15 -8.97 12.77
CA GLU A 147 15.96 -8.47 13.47
C GLU A 147 14.89 -8.02 12.47
N MET A 148 13.66 -8.50 12.66
CA MET A 148 12.56 -8.21 11.76
C MET A 148 12.21 -6.72 11.85
N LYS A 149 12.21 -6.03 10.71
CA LYS A 149 11.84 -4.61 10.66
C LYS A 149 10.40 -4.44 11.10
N LYS A 150 10.21 -3.64 12.15
CA LYS A 150 8.88 -3.29 12.65
C LYS A 150 8.24 -2.23 11.75
N GLY A 151 6.92 -2.27 11.69
CA GLY A 151 6.13 -1.23 11.05
C GLY A 151 6.25 0.11 11.77
N CYS A 152 6.11 1.21 11.02
CA CYS A 152 5.91 2.52 11.64
C CYS A 152 4.55 2.56 12.35
N ARG A 153 4.52 3.19 13.53
CA ARG A 153 3.28 3.50 14.23
C ARG A 153 2.60 4.70 13.56
N PHE A 154 1.32 4.61 13.31
CA PHE A 154 0.48 5.69 12.80
C PHE A 154 -0.95 5.56 13.33
N SER A 155 -1.79 6.55 13.02
CA SER A 155 -3.19 6.58 13.39
C SER A 155 -4.06 6.82 12.17
N SER A 156 -5.05 5.95 11.96
CA SER A 156 -6.12 6.13 10.97
C SER A 156 -7.40 6.65 11.63
N ARG A 157 -7.28 7.21 12.84
CA ARG A 157 -8.42 7.70 13.62
C ARG A 157 -9.25 8.74 12.87
N ARG A 158 -8.61 9.74 12.25
CA ARG A 158 -9.32 10.81 11.53
C ARG A 158 -10.18 10.28 10.38
N ILE A 159 -9.71 9.25 9.66
CA ILE A 159 -10.51 8.68 8.57
C ILE A 159 -11.67 7.82 9.09
N MET A 160 -11.46 7.11 10.21
CA MET A 160 -12.54 6.38 10.90
C MET A 160 -13.61 7.32 11.46
N GLU A 161 -13.22 8.52 11.94
CA GLU A 161 -14.15 9.55 12.41
C GLU A 161 -15.02 10.13 11.27
N LEU A 162 -14.60 10.01 10.01
CA LEU A 162 -15.45 10.29 8.83
C LEU A 162 -16.43 9.12 8.50
N GLY A 163 -16.39 8.04 9.28
CA GLY A 163 -17.21 6.85 9.08
C GLY A 163 -16.65 5.83 8.10
N VAL A 164 -15.37 5.96 7.70
CA VAL A 164 -14.71 4.98 6.82
C VAL A 164 -14.36 3.72 7.61
N GLY A 165 -14.81 2.56 7.12
CA GLY A 165 -14.39 1.26 7.60
C GLY A 165 -12.94 0.95 7.21
N ILE A 166 -12.21 0.23 8.07
CA ILE A 166 -10.85 -0.24 7.74
C ILE A 166 -10.87 -1.77 7.63
N THR A 167 -10.90 -2.22 6.39
CA THR A 167 -10.91 -3.64 6.01
C THR A 167 -9.60 -4.31 6.47
N PRO A 168 -9.67 -5.52 7.05
CA PRO A 168 -8.47 -6.25 7.47
C PRO A 168 -7.53 -6.56 6.30
N ALA A 169 -6.22 -6.40 6.51
CA ALA A 169 -5.21 -6.63 5.47
C ALA A 169 -5.25 -8.05 4.88
N SER A 170 -5.72 -9.05 5.63
CA SER A 170 -5.95 -10.41 5.10
C SER A 170 -7.03 -10.45 4.03
N GLN A 171 -8.11 -9.70 4.20
CA GLN A 171 -9.19 -9.58 3.23
C GLN A 171 -8.68 -8.83 1.98
N CYS A 172 -7.94 -7.73 2.18
CA CYS A 172 -7.32 -7.01 1.05
C CYS A 172 -6.44 -7.93 0.18
N LEU A 173 -5.65 -8.80 0.82
CA LEU A 173 -4.81 -9.78 0.13
C LEU A 173 -5.66 -10.81 -0.62
N TYR A 174 -6.66 -11.40 0.04
CA TYR A 174 -7.54 -12.40 -0.55
C TYR A 174 -8.27 -11.86 -1.78
N ASP A 175 -8.88 -10.68 -1.67
CA ASP A 175 -9.65 -10.07 -2.77
C ASP A 175 -8.75 -9.68 -3.96
N THR A 176 -7.51 -9.27 -3.68
CA THR A 176 -6.53 -8.99 -4.74
C THR A 176 -6.22 -10.24 -5.54
N VAL A 177 -5.93 -11.37 -4.87
CA VAL A 177 -5.53 -12.61 -5.54
C VAL A 177 -6.70 -13.22 -6.30
N THR A 178 -7.90 -13.25 -5.68
CA THR A 178 -9.12 -13.72 -6.34
C THR A 178 -9.39 -12.91 -7.62
N SER A 179 -9.27 -11.58 -7.55
CA SER A 179 -9.43 -10.74 -8.74
C SER A 179 -8.37 -10.98 -9.81
N LEU A 180 -7.12 -11.26 -9.43
CA LEU A 180 -6.07 -11.65 -10.38
C LEU A 180 -6.37 -12.99 -11.05
N GLN A 181 -6.94 -13.95 -10.31
CA GLN A 181 -7.39 -15.23 -10.86
C GLN A 181 -8.55 -15.05 -11.83
N ASP A 182 -9.57 -14.26 -11.46
CA ASP A 182 -10.76 -14.01 -12.28
C ASP A 182 -10.43 -13.32 -13.60
N LYS A 183 -9.37 -12.51 -13.62
CA LYS A 183 -8.85 -11.85 -14.83
C LYS A 183 -7.88 -12.70 -15.64
N GLY A 184 -7.60 -13.93 -15.22
CA GLY A 184 -6.63 -14.83 -15.89
C GLY A 184 -5.18 -14.35 -15.79
N ILE A 185 -4.88 -13.40 -14.89
CA ILE A 185 -3.52 -12.89 -14.67
C ILE A 185 -2.72 -13.89 -13.83
N LEU A 186 -3.37 -14.51 -12.84
CA LEU A 186 -2.84 -15.66 -12.14
C LEU A 186 -3.63 -16.91 -12.54
N PRO A 187 -2.97 -18.03 -12.88
CA PRO A 187 -3.68 -19.27 -13.17
C PRO A 187 -4.33 -19.77 -11.88
N ARG A 188 -5.58 -20.23 -11.95
CA ARG A 188 -6.16 -21.05 -10.87
C ARG A 188 -5.48 -22.41 -10.92
N ARG A 189 -4.64 -22.71 -9.94
CA ARG A 189 -3.99 -24.03 -9.84
C ARG A 189 -4.89 -24.89 -8.97
N HIS A 190 -5.40 -25.98 -9.53
CA HIS A 190 -6.00 -27.02 -8.68
C HIS A 190 -4.86 -27.64 -7.89
N ALA A 191 -5.09 -27.90 -6.60
CA ALA A 191 -4.15 -28.74 -5.84
C ALA A 191 -4.12 -30.09 -6.55
N ASP A 192 -3.01 -30.42 -7.20
CA ASP A 192 -2.78 -31.79 -7.66
C ASP A 192 -2.85 -32.67 -6.41
N MET A 193 -3.94 -33.44 -6.30
CA MET A 193 -4.04 -34.53 -5.35
C MET A 193 -3.21 -35.68 -5.90
N SER A 194 -1.88 -35.59 -5.75
CA SER A 194 -0.93 -36.67 -5.98
C SER A 194 -0.36 -37.17 -4.67
#